data_AF-A0A7S2WZW7-F1
#
_entry.id   AF-A0A7S2WZW7-F1
#
_cell.length_a   1.000
_cell.length_b   1.000
_cell.length_c   1.000
_cell.angle_alpha   90.00
_cell.angle_beta   90.00
_cell.angle_gamma   90.00
#
_symmetry.space_group_name_H-M   'P 1'
#
loop_
_entity.id
_entity.type
_entity.pdbx_description
1 polymer ?
#
loop_
_entity_poly.entity_id
_entity_poly.type
_entity_poly.pdbx_seq_one_letter_code
_entity_poly.pdbx_strand_id
1 'polypeptide(L)'
;EHNPLVAVVDQLGVEREVLVASQPPMYDGEGRRVGREADDEAHRVFHGIDRETRARGRGNGGPFPSISPPPSKPLSYGETFRGLHRDWRAARDDDDAGAEKMDRLINWHVAHLEFAHAQVFDELCLVHSEQDEEQNLTGTHHLVHGGNVTFVAELAKGLPVLYGHKVTEVEYGRRDGGVTVAAEKGGETRRFRAQACVVTVPVGVLKRGHIKFKPPLPPRKREAIQAIGFGAINKCVLVFPYRFWPSDHDTFCFANNGDEEADRGSHFLYHSYEHVAGGPVLGAPSS
;
A
#
# COMPACT_ATOMS: atom_id res chain seq x y z
N GLU A 1 19.17 -9.13 10.67
CA GLU A 1 18.00 -8.40 10.16
C GLU A 1 17.93 -7.06 10.87
N HIS A 2 17.85 -5.94 10.14
CA HIS A 2 17.95 -4.58 10.71
C HIS A 2 16.58 -3.91 10.90
N ASN A 3 15.49 -4.68 10.93
CA ASN A 3 14.15 -4.12 11.12
C ASN A 3 13.89 -3.82 12.61
N PRO A 4 13.59 -2.58 13.01
CA PRO A 4 13.28 -2.24 14.41
C PRO A 4 12.12 -3.05 15.00
N LEU A 5 11.12 -3.43 14.19
CA LEU A 5 9.99 -4.23 14.66
C LEU A 5 10.40 -5.64 15.06
N VAL A 6 11.40 -6.23 14.40
CA VAL A 6 11.96 -7.53 14.79
C VAL A 6 12.54 -7.45 16.20
N ALA A 7 13.32 -6.41 16.49
CA ALA A 7 13.87 -6.20 17.83
C ALA A 7 12.78 -6.01 18.89
N VAL A 8 11.69 -5.30 18.57
CA VAL A 8 10.54 -5.14 19.48
C VAL A 8 9.82 -6.46 19.71
N VAL A 9 9.56 -7.25 18.66
CA VAL A 9 8.96 -8.60 18.79
C VAL A 9 9.79 -9.47 19.72
N ASP A 10 11.11 -9.50 19.51
CA ASP A 10 12.04 -10.30 20.32
C ASP A 10 12.04 -9.86 21.79
N GLN A 11 12.00 -8.54 22.05
CA GLN A 11 11.92 -7.98 23.41
C GLN A 11 10.61 -8.29 24.12
N LEU A 12 9.51 -8.36 23.36
CA LEU A 12 8.20 -8.70 23.89
C LEU A 12 8.00 -10.21 24.07
N GLY A 13 8.91 -11.04 23.53
CA GLY A 13 8.77 -12.49 23.54
C GLY A 13 7.56 -12.97 22.73
N VAL A 14 7.15 -12.20 21.72
CA VAL A 14 6.00 -12.53 20.86
C VAL A 14 6.48 -13.41 19.71
N GLU A 15 5.71 -14.42 19.35
CA GLU A 15 6.03 -15.28 18.21
C GLU A 15 5.76 -14.56 16.89
N ARG A 16 6.60 -14.87 15.89
CA ARG A 16 6.39 -14.45 14.51
C ARG A 16 6.56 -15.64 13.58
N GLU A 17 5.78 -15.65 12.51
CA GLU A 17 5.81 -16.67 11.49
C GLU A 17 6.29 -16.10 10.18
N VAL A 18 7.14 -16.85 9.47
CA VAL A 18 7.56 -16.48 8.13
C VAL A 18 6.37 -16.65 7.21
N LEU A 19 6.04 -15.59 6.48
CA LEU A 19 5.09 -15.64 5.39
C LEU A 19 5.65 -16.58 4.31
N VAL A 20 5.07 -17.77 4.14
CA VAL A 20 5.62 -18.82 3.28
C VAL A 20 5.87 -18.31 1.86
N ALA A 21 7.13 -18.41 1.41
CA ALA A 21 7.64 -17.82 0.17
C ALA A 21 7.42 -18.66 -1.10
N SER A 22 6.59 -19.72 -1.03
CA SER A 22 6.23 -20.47 -2.25
C SER A 22 5.33 -19.61 -3.14
N GLN A 23 5.56 -19.64 -4.46
CA GLN A 23 4.67 -18.99 -5.43
C GLN A 23 3.22 -19.39 -5.15
N PRO A 24 2.34 -18.43 -4.80
CA PRO A 24 0.97 -18.74 -4.44
C PRO A 24 0.21 -19.31 -5.65
N PRO A 25 -0.65 -20.32 -5.46
CA PRO A 25 -1.48 -20.81 -6.55
C PRO A 25 -2.40 -19.71 -7.09
N MET A 26 -2.44 -19.61 -8.41
CA MET A 26 -3.36 -18.76 -9.16
C MET A 26 -4.62 -19.53 -9.57
N TYR A 27 -5.78 -18.89 -9.41
CA TYR A 27 -7.09 -19.41 -9.82
C TYR A 27 -7.75 -18.45 -10.82
N ASP A 28 -8.48 -19.01 -11.80
CA ASP A 28 -9.32 -18.23 -12.72
C ASP A 28 -10.69 -17.90 -12.10
N GLY A 29 -11.49 -17.09 -12.79
CA GLY A 29 -12.79 -16.67 -12.27
C GLY A 29 -13.85 -17.77 -12.18
N GLU A 30 -13.58 -18.96 -12.71
CA GLU A 30 -14.39 -20.16 -12.51
C GLU A 30 -13.89 -21.00 -11.31
N GLY A 31 -12.86 -20.54 -10.60
CA GLY A 31 -12.25 -21.21 -9.46
C GLY A 31 -11.33 -22.38 -9.85
N ARG A 32 -10.94 -22.48 -11.12
CA ARG A 32 -10.02 -23.51 -11.60
C ARG A 32 -8.59 -23.04 -11.44
N ARG A 33 -7.68 -23.96 -11.15
CA ARG A 33 -6.27 -23.65 -11.01
C ARG A 33 -5.66 -23.29 -12.37
N VAL A 34 -4.98 -22.16 -12.44
CA VAL A 34 -4.17 -21.77 -13.60
C VAL A 34 -2.90 -22.61 -13.65
N GLY A 35 -2.57 -23.12 -14.84
CA GLY A 35 -1.35 -23.92 -15.04
C GLY A 35 -0.10 -23.06 -14.89
N ARG A 36 0.97 -23.64 -14.31
CA ARG A 36 2.23 -22.91 -14.04
C ARG A 36 2.84 -22.24 -15.27
N GLU A 37 2.78 -22.89 -16.43
CA GLU A 37 3.33 -22.32 -17.67
C GLU A 37 2.68 -20.97 -18.04
N ALA A 38 1.35 -20.87 -17.90
CA ALA A 38 0.62 -19.65 -18.18
C ALA A 38 0.87 -18.56 -17.12
N ASP A 39 0.95 -18.96 -15.85
CA ASP A 39 1.29 -18.05 -14.73
C ASP A 39 2.71 -17.48 -14.88
N ASP A 40 3.68 -18.34 -15.18
CA ASP A 40 5.08 -17.96 -15.40
C ASP A 40 5.25 -17.10 -16.68
N GLU A 41 4.45 -17.34 -17.73
CA GLU A 41 4.41 -16.46 -18.90
C GLU A 41 3.88 -15.08 -18.54
N ALA A 42 2.73 -15.00 -17.87
CA ALA A 42 2.13 -13.72 -17.46
C ALA A 42 3.09 -12.91 -16.58
N HIS A 43 3.74 -13.57 -15.62
CA HIS A 43 4.78 -12.97 -14.79
C HIS A 43 5.91 -12.37 -15.64
N ARG A 44 6.49 -13.14 -16.57
CA ARG A 44 7.57 -12.65 -17.45
C ARG A 44 7.14 -11.46 -18.30
N VAL A 45 5.93 -11.51 -18.86
CA VAL A 45 5.37 -10.44 -19.70
C VAL A 45 5.18 -9.17 -18.88
N PHE A 46 4.48 -9.26 -17.76
CA PHE A 46 4.23 -8.14 -16.87
C PHE A 46 5.56 -7.48 -16.45
N HIS A 47 6.52 -8.25 -15.96
CA HIS A 47 7.81 -7.71 -15.54
C HIS A 47 8.66 -7.15 -16.69
N GLY A 48 8.46 -7.64 -17.92
CA GLY A 48 9.07 -7.05 -19.11
C GLY A 48 8.53 -5.65 -19.40
N ILE A 49 7.20 -5.51 -19.40
CA ILE A 49 6.50 -4.24 -19.61
C ILE A 49 6.78 -3.26 -18.47
N ASP A 50 6.75 -3.73 -17.22
CA ASP A 50 7.05 -2.95 -16.02
C ASP A 50 8.48 -2.35 -16.08
N ARG A 51 9.47 -3.17 -16.44
CA ARG A 51 10.86 -2.72 -16.59
C ARG A 51 11.00 -1.61 -17.64
N GLU A 52 10.38 -1.78 -18.80
CA GLU A 52 10.39 -0.76 -19.86
C GLU A 52 9.61 0.49 -19.44
N THR A 53 8.51 0.34 -18.70
CA THR A 53 7.75 1.46 -18.12
C THR A 53 8.64 2.28 -17.17
N ARG A 54 9.33 1.63 -16.24
CA ARG A 54 10.30 2.27 -15.33
C ARG A 54 11.45 2.93 -16.11
N ALA A 55 11.95 2.30 -17.17
CA ALA A 55 13.01 2.85 -18.01
C ALA A 55 12.58 4.16 -18.69
N ARG A 56 11.34 4.24 -19.19
CA ARG A 56 10.77 5.48 -19.77
C ARG A 56 10.65 6.60 -18.73
N GLY A 57 10.33 6.27 -17.48
CA GLY A 57 10.29 7.24 -16.37
C GLY A 57 11.65 7.82 -16.02
N ARG A 58 12.71 7.00 -16.08
CA ARG A 58 14.10 7.44 -15.84
C ARG A 58 14.65 8.27 -17.01
N GLY A 59 14.27 7.93 -18.23
CA GLY A 59 14.80 8.54 -19.45
C GLY A 59 16.33 8.39 -19.52
N ASN A 60 17.03 9.46 -19.89
CA ASN A 60 18.50 9.53 -19.82
C ASN A 60 19.02 10.00 -18.44
N GLY A 61 18.14 10.21 -17.47
CA GLY A 61 18.49 10.61 -16.12
C GLY A 61 18.92 9.42 -15.26
N GLY A 62 19.45 9.71 -14.07
CA GLY A 62 19.67 8.70 -13.03
C GLY A 62 18.36 8.07 -12.53
N PRO A 63 18.39 7.28 -11.45
CA PRO A 63 17.25 6.46 -11.00
C PRO A 63 15.97 7.26 -10.69
N PHE A 64 16.07 8.52 -10.24
CA PHE A 64 14.94 9.40 -9.91
C PHE A 64 15.24 10.85 -10.31
N PRO A 65 15.10 11.22 -11.61
CA PRO A 65 15.43 12.56 -12.08
C PRO A 65 14.52 13.63 -11.44
N SER A 66 15.04 14.85 -11.31
CA SER A 66 14.25 15.99 -10.87
C SER A 66 13.23 16.37 -11.95
N ILE A 67 11.97 16.53 -11.55
CA ILE A 67 10.88 16.96 -12.44
C ILE A 67 10.68 18.48 -12.31
N SER A 68 11.76 19.25 -12.44
CA SER A 68 11.71 20.72 -12.34
C SER A 68 12.04 21.38 -13.69
N PRO A 69 11.13 22.19 -14.26
CA PRO A 69 9.77 22.47 -13.80
C PRO A 69 8.84 21.25 -13.95
N PRO A 70 7.76 21.15 -13.15
CA PRO A 70 6.80 20.07 -13.31
C PRO A 70 6.12 20.15 -14.68
N PRO A 71 5.86 19.00 -15.34
CA PRO A 71 5.21 18.97 -16.63
C PRO A 71 3.77 19.47 -16.53
N SER A 72 3.24 20.00 -17.64
CA SER A 72 1.85 20.44 -17.74
C SER A 72 0.85 19.29 -17.62
N LYS A 73 1.24 18.07 -17.98
CA LYS A 73 0.49 16.82 -17.75
C LYS A 73 1.29 15.93 -16.78
N PRO A 74 0.67 15.38 -15.72
CA PRO A 74 1.30 14.37 -14.88
C PRO A 74 1.79 13.19 -15.72
N LEU A 75 2.99 12.69 -15.41
CA LEU A 75 3.51 11.47 -16.02
C LEU A 75 2.89 10.26 -15.30
N SER A 76 1.91 9.63 -15.93
CA SER A 76 1.20 8.48 -15.38
C SER A 76 1.94 7.18 -15.67
N TYR A 77 2.15 6.38 -14.62
CA TYR A 77 2.68 5.03 -14.74
C TYR A 77 1.74 4.15 -15.55
N GLY A 78 0.45 4.12 -15.17
CA GLY A 78 -0.57 3.30 -15.81
C GLY A 78 -0.81 3.64 -17.29
N GLU A 79 -0.84 4.92 -17.68
CA GLU A 79 -0.94 5.30 -19.10
C GLU A 79 0.24 4.76 -19.92
N THR A 80 1.46 4.82 -19.37
CA THR A 80 2.68 4.35 -20.04
C THR A 80 2.69 2.82 -20.16
N PHE A 81 2.37 2.13 -19.07
CA PHE A 81 2.26 0.67 -19.05
C PHE A 81 1.21 0.17 -20.04
N ARG A 82 0.01 0.75 -20.06
CA ARG A 82 -1.06 0.35 -20.99
C ARG A 82 -0.68 0.56 -22.45
N GLY A 83 0.10 1.60 -22.74
CA GLY A 83 0.65 1.81 -24.08
C GLY A 83 1.54 0.65 -24.52
N LEU A 84 2.50 0.28 -23.68
CA LEU A 84 3.41 -0.85 -23.94
C LEU A 84 2.69 -2.19 -23.98
N HIS A 85 1.71 -2.41 -23.10
CA HIS A 85 0.91 -3.62 -23.07
C HIS A 85 0.11 -3.80 -24.37
N ARG A 86 -0.49 -2.72 -24.88
CA ARG A 86 -1.19 -2.73 -26.17
C ARG A 86 -0.25 -3.04 -27.34
N ASP A 87 0.94 -2.45 -27.35
CA ASP A 87 1.94 -2.71 -28.39
C ASP A 87 2.40 -4.18 -28.36
N TRP A 88 2.61 -4.73 -27.16
CA TRP A 88 2.92 -6.15 -26.96
C TRP A 88 1.77 -7.05 -27.44
N ARG A 89 0.52 -6.74 -27.07
CA ARG A 89 -0.67 -7.50 -27.48
C ARG A 89 -0.84 -7.51 -29.00
N ALA A 90 -0.61 -6.38 -29.66
CA ALA A 90 -0.71 -6.27 -31.12
C ALA A 90 0.38 -7.06 -31.88
N ALA A 91 1.48 -7.41 -31.21
CA ALA A 91 2.59 -8.17 -31.80
C ALA A 91 2.46 -9.70 -31.60
N ARG A 92 1.44 -10.17 -30.88
CA ARG A 92 1.21 -11.60 -30.63
C ARG A 92 0.41 -12.26 -31.75
N ASP A 93 0.64 -13.56 -31.85
CA ASP A 93 -0.04 -14.47 -32.77
C ASP A 93 -0.81 -15.52 -31.95
N ASP A 94 -1.71 -15.05 -31.08
CA ASP A 94 -2.67 -15.86 -30.33
C ASP A 94 -4.11 -15.63 -30.81
N ASP A 95 -4.98 -16.60 -30.54
CA ASP A 95 -6.42 -16.40 -30.72
C ASP A 95 -6.97 -15.47 -29.63
N ASP A 96 -8.16 -14.92 -29.88
CA ASP A 96 -8.78 -13.96 -28.96
C ASP A 96 -8.91 -14.52 -27.53
N ALA A 97 -9.23 -15.82 -27.41
CA ALA A 97 -9.39 -16.50 -26.13
C ALA A 97 -8.06 -16.63 -25.35
N GLY A 98 -6.96 -16.94 -26.04
CA GLY A 98 -5.61 -16.97 -25.46
C GLY A 98 -5.17 -15.59 -24.99
N ALA A 99 -5.42 -14.57 -25.80
CA ALA A 99 -5.09 -13.18 -25.46
C ALA A 99 -5.89 -12.69 -24.24
N GLU A 100 -7.21 -12.92 -24.20
CA GLU A 100 -8.06 -12.55 -23.06
C GLU A 100 -7.63 -13.22 -21.75
N LYS A 101 -7.27 -14.51 -21.82
CA LYS A 101 -6.76 -15.24 -20.65
C LYS A 101 -5.47 -14.61 -20.12
N MET A 102 -4.57 -14.23 -21.02
CA MET A 102 -3.30 -13.60 -20.65
C MET A 102 -3.50 -12.21 -20.06
N ASP A 103 -4.40 -11.41 -20.64
CA ASP A 103 -4.78 -10.10 -20.12
C ASP A 103 -5.32 -10.18 -18.68
N ARG A 104 -6.12 -11.20 -18.34
CA ARG A 104 -6.61 -11.41 -16.97
C ARG A 104 -5.49 -11.69 -15.98
N LEU A 105 -4.49 -12.47 -16.38
CA LEU A 105 -3.32 -12.75 -15.54
C LEU A 105 -2.43 -11.50 -15.37
N ILE A 106 -2.24 -10.72 -16.43
CA ILE A 106 -1.53 -9.44 -16.38
C ILE A 106 -2.29 -8.45 -15.49
N ASN A 107 -3.61 -8.39 -15.58
CA ASN A 107 -4.45 -7.54 -14.73
C ASN A 107 -4.35 -7.91 -13.25
N TRP A 108 -4.15 -9.19 -12.92
CA TRP A 108 -3.84 -9.58 -11.54
C TRP A 108 -2.53 -8.95 -11.04
N HIS A 109 -1.48 -8.94 -11.85
CA HIS A 109 -0.22 -8.27 -11.49
C HIS A 109 -0.39 -6.76 -11.34
N VAL A 110 -1.20 -6.13 -12.21
CA VAL A 110 -1.56 -4.72 -12.06
C VAL A 110 -2.29 -4.48 -10.73
N ALA A 111 -3.29 -5.28 -10.40
CA ALA A 111 -4.02 -5.19 -9.13
C ALA A 111 -3.09 -5.39 -7.92
N HIS A 112 -2.14 -6.32 -8.01
CA HIS A 112 -1.14 -6.52 -6.97
C HIS A 112 -0.22 -5.31 -6.79
N LEU A 113 0.13 -4.61 -7.87
CA LEU A 113 0.92 -3.38 -7.82
C LEU A 113 0.12 -2.19 -7.27
N GLU A 114 -1.17 -2.10 -7.60
CA GLU A 114 -2.11 -1.14 -7.00
C GLU A 114 -2.26 -1.38 -5.49
N PHE A 115 -2.34 -2.64 -5.07
CA PHE A 115 -2.31 -3.03 -3.67
C PHE A 115 -1.00 -2.64 -2.98
N ALA A 116 0.16 -2.82 -3.62
CA ALA A 116 1.44 -2.42 -3.03
C ALA A 116 1.51 -0.90 -2.77
N HIS A 117 0.90 -0.10 -3.66
CA HIS A 117 0.91 1.37 -3.57
C HIS A 117 -0.33 1.96 -2.88
N ALA A 118 -1.34 1.13 -2.57
CA ALA A 118 -2.67 1.56 -2.14
C ALA A 118 -3.35 2.58 -3.08
N GLN A 119 -3.00 2.58 -4.36
CA GLN A 119 -3.41 3.61 -5.31
C GLN A 119 -3.77 3.02 -6.66
N VAL A 120 -4.67 3.72 -7.36
CA VAL A 120 -5.04 3.37 -8.72
C VAL A 120 -3.81 3.53 -9.62
N PHE A 121 -3.61 2.56 -10.48
CA PHE A 121 -2.41 2.41 -11.31
C PHE A 121 -2.11 3.65 -12.17
N ASP A 122 -3.16 4.34 -12.63
CA ASP A 122 -3.05 5.55 -13.44
C ASP A 122 -2.63 6.80 -12.65
N GLU A 123 -2.83 6.81 -11.33
CA GLU A 123 -2.46 7.95 -10.46
C GLU A 123 -1.00 7.84 -9.98
N LEU A 124 -0.35 6.70 -10.19
CA LEU A 124 1.06 6.51 -9.84
C LEU A 124 1.96 7.38 -10.72
N CYS A 125 2.92 8.04 -10.07
CA CYS A 125 3.94 8.80 -10.76
C CYS A 125 4.87 7.86 -11.52
N LEU A 126 5.00 8.05 -12.84
CA LEU A 126 5.91 7.27 -13.69
C LEU A 126 7.37 7.32 -13.20
N VAL A 127 7.77 8.45 -12.63
CA VAL A 127 9.18 8.72 -12.27
C VAL A 127 9.49 8.33 -10.82
N HIS A 128 8.57 8.59 -9.89
CA HIS A 128 8.85 8.55 -8.44
C HIS A 128 7.98 7.55 -7.66
N SER A 129 7.22 6.68 -8.32
CA SER A 129 6.42 5.64 -7.65
C SER A 129 7.26 4.75 -6.74
N GLU A 130 8.51 4.48 -7.11
CA GLU A 130 9.40 3.50 -6.46
C GLU A 130 10.65 4.18 -5.87
N GLN A 131 10.57 5.46 -5.53
CA GLN A 131 11.70 6.28 -5.07
C GLN A 131 12.34 5.81 -3.76
N ASP A 132 11.67 4.95 -3.01
CA ASP A 132 12.12 4.36 -1.74
C ASP A 132 12.74 2.97 -1.89
N GLU A 133 12.82 2.42 -3.11
CA GLU A 133 13.36 1.08 -3.38
C GLU A 133 14.78 0.88 -2.81
N GLU A 134 15.65 1.90 -2.91
CA GLU A 134 17.02 1.87 -2.37
C GLU A 134 17.08 1.80 -0.83
N GLN A 135 15.97 2.10 -0.15
CA GLN A 135 15.85 2.09 1.31
C GLN A 135 15.15 0.84 1.85
N ASN A 136 14.83 -0.12 0.97
CA ASN A 136 14.13 -1.33 1.35
C ASN A 136 14.91 -2.15 2.40
N LEU A 137 14.16 -2.65 3.39
CA LEU A 137 14.71 -3.57 4.38
C LEU A 137 14.89 -4.96 3.76
N THR A 138 16.01 -5.60 4.08
CA THR A 138 16.28 -6.98 3.69
C THR A 138 15.78 -7.97 4.74
N GLY A 139 15.57 -9.22 4.33
CA GLY A 139 15.13 -10.32 5.20
C GLY A 139 13.82 -10.92 4.74
N THR A 140 13.17 -11.66 5.63
CA THR A 140 11.91 -12.34 5.34
C THR A 140 10.70 -11.54 5.82
N HIS A 141 9.57 -11.71 5.12
CA HIS A 141 8.30 -11.13 5.52
C HIS A 141 7.68 -12.00 6.61
N HIS A 142 7.15 -11.38 7.66
CA HIS A 142 6.61 -12.10 8.80
C HIS A 142 5.20 -11.64 9.17
N LEU A 143 4.41 -12.58 9.66
CA LEU A 143 3.21 -12.30 10.44
C LEU A 143 3.56 -12.34 11.92
N VAL A 144 2.99 -11.41 12.69
CA VAL A 144 3.23 -11.30 14.13
C VAL A 144 1.98 -11.74 14.87
N HIS A 145 2.13 -12.68 15.80
CA HIS A 145 1.04 -13.15 16.65
C HIS A 145 0.45 -12.01 17.48
N GLY A 146 -0.87 -11.98 17.60
CA GLY A 146 -1.61 -10.86 18.23
C GLY A 146 -1.66 -9.57 17.39
N GLY A 147 -0.96 -9.52 16.25
CA GLY A 147 -0.98 -8.41 15.30
C GLY A 147 -0.26 -7.14 15.79
N ASN A 148 -0.23 -6.12 14.92
CA ASN A 148 0.51 -4.87 15.19
C ASN A 148 -0.04 -4.06 16.38
N VAL A 149 -1.26 -4.37 16.86
CA VAL A 149 -1.82 -3.72 18.05
C VAL A 149 -0.98 -4.00 19.30
N THR A 150 -0.31 -5.15 19.37
CA THR A 150 0.62 -5.50 20.45
C THR A 150 1.74 -4.46 20.60
N PHE A 151 2.34 -4.03 19.48
CA PHE A 151 3.37 -2.99 19.50
C PHE A 151 2.83 -1.66 20.01
N VAL A 152 1.64 -1.27 19.55
CA VAL A 152 1.01 0.00 19.93
C VAL A 152 0.68 0.00 21.43
N ALA A 153 0.12 -1.10 21.94
CA ALA A 153 -0.22 -1.25 23.35
C ALA A 153 1.01 -1.13 24.25
N GLU A 154 2.10 -1.81 23.90
CA GLU A 154 3.34 -1.79 24.69
C GLU A 154 4.05 -0.43 24.62
N LEU A 155 4.13 0.19 23.44
CA LEU A 155 4.72 1.53 23.30
C LEU A 155 3.90 2.62 23.99
N ALA A 156 2.59 2.43 24.14
CA ALA A 156 1.71 3.38 24.83
C ALA A 156 1.72 3.23 26.35
N LYS A 157 2.32 2.16 26.89
CA LYS A 157 2.27 1.83 28.32
C LYS A 157 2.92 2.93 29.17
N GLY A 158 2.18 3.42 30.16
CA GLY A 158 2.64 4.48 31.05
C GLY A 158 2.66 5.88 30.43
N LEU A 159 2.25 6.04 29.17
CA LEU A 159 2.15 7.36 28.53
C LEU A 159 0.77 8.00 28.80
N PRO A 160 0.72 9.32 29.05
CA PRO A 160 -0.53 10.03 29.27
C PRO A 160 -1.27 10.29 27.94
N VAL A 161 -1.95 9.26 27.40
CA VAL A 161 -2.69 9.35 26.14
C VAL A 161 -4.10 9.89 26.36
N LEU A 162 -4.42 11.02 25.73
CA LEU A 162 -5.70 11.71 25.88
C LEU A 162 -6.68 11.37 24.74
N TYR A 163 -7.40 10.25 24.85
CA TYR A 163 -8.40 9.85 23.85
C TYR A 163 -9.61 10.80 23.77
N GLY A 164 -10.19 10.88 22.56
CA GLY A 164 -11.35 11.71 22.26
C GLY A 164 -11.07 13.22 22.18
N HIS A 165 -9.79 13.63 22.15
CA HIS A 165 -9.39 15.03 22.00
C HIS A 165 -8.93 15.28 20.56
N LYS A 166 -9.87 15.67 19.69
CA LYS A 166 -9.57 15.96 18.29
C LYS A 166 -8.90 17.34 18.19
N VAL A 167 -7.62 17.37 17.84
CA VAL A 167 -6.90 18.63 17.60
C VAL A 167 -7.51 19.39 16.42
N THR A 168 -7.76 20.68 16.60
CA THR A 168 -8.33 21.57 15.57
C THR A 168 -7.42 22.75 15.23
N GLU A 169 -6.52 23.14 16.12
CA GLU A 169 -5.59 24.25 15.88
C GLU A 169 -4.23 24.04 16.57
N VAL A 170 -3.16 24.44 15.89
CA VAL A 170 -1.79 24.47 16.39
C VAL A 170 -1.21 25.87 16.18
N GLU A 171 -0.95 26.57 17.28
CA GLU A 171 -0.31 27.89 17.30
C GLU A 171 1.16 27.74 17.70
N TYR A 172 2.09 28.16 16.83
CA TYR A 172 3.53 28.09 17.05
C TYR A 172 4.25 29.39 16.63
N GLY A 173 5.54 29.50 16.93
CA GLY A 173 6.34 30.69 16.55
C GLY A 173 5.98 31.95 17.35
N ARG A 174 5.35 31.79 18.52
CA ARG A 174 5.06 32.90 19.45
C ARG A 174 6.35 33.41 20.07
N ARG A 175 6.36 34.68 20.51
CA ARG A 175 7.55 35.34 21.10
C ARG A 175 8.08 34.65 22.36
N ASP A 176 7.23 33.91 23.06
CA ASP A 176 7.56 33.14 24.26
C ASP A 176 8.11 31.73 23.96
N GLY A 177 8.29 31.38 22.68
CA GLY A 177 8.99 30.17 22.23
C GLY A 177 8.20 28.85 22.37
N GLY A 178 6.92 28.89 22.76
CA GLY A 178 6.10 27.70 22.96
C GLY A 178 5.09 27.41 21.83
N VAL A 179 4.40 26.28 21.98
CA VAL A 179 3.27 25.87 21.13
C VAL A 179 2.00 25.79 21.98
N THR A 180 0.88 26.26 21.41
CA THR A 180 -0.46 26.06 21.97
C THR A 180 -1.29 25.21 21.03
N VAL A 181 -1.89 24.14 21.55
CA VAL A 181 -2.73 23.21 20.79
C VAL A 181 -4.15 23.30 21.31
N ALA A 182 -5.12 23.56 20.42
CA ALA A 182 -6.53 23.48 20.74
C ALA A 182 -7.09 22.13 20.29
N ALA A 183 -7.85 21.47 21.15
CA ALA A 183 -8.52 20.21 20.84
C ALA A 183 -9.96 20.19 21.37
N GLU A 184 -10.84 19.57 20.61
CA GLU A 184 -12.27 19.42 20.92
C GLU A 184 -12.55 18.06 21.54
N LYS A 185 -13.37 18.04 22.61
CA LYS A 185 -13.92 16.82 23.21
C LYS A 185 -15.32 17.11 23.75
N GLY A 186 -16.32 16.37 23.28
CA GLY A 186 -17.70 16.53 23.75
C GLY A 186 -18.30 17.92 23.51
N GLY A 187 -17.87 18.62 22.45
CA GLY A 187 -18.30 19.99 22.14
C GLY A 187 -17.53 21.09 22.88
N GLU A 188 -16.62 20.73 23.79
CA GLU A 188 -15.77 21.68 24.51
C GLU A 188 -14.39 21.79 23.88
N THR A 189 -13.85 23.02 23.82
CA THR A 189 -12.48 23.28 23.37
C THR A 189 -11.53 23.37 24.56
N ARG A 190 -10.51 22.52 24.59
CA ARG A 190 -9.41 22.55 25.56
C ARG A 190 -8.12 23.03 24.90
N ARG A 191 -7.32 23.79 25.64
CA ARG A 191 -6.01 24.28 25.17
C ARG A 191 -4.89 23.66 25.99
N PHE A 192 -3.87 23.17 25.29
CA PHE A 192 -2.66 22.59 25.86
C PHE A 192 -1.46 23.44 25.46
N ARG A 193 -0.53 23.67 26.40
CA ARG A 193 0.70 24.43 26.15
C ARG A 193 1.91 23.54 26.37
N ALA A 194 2.87 23.60 25.45
CA ALA A 194 4.12 22.87 25.52
C ALA A 194 5.26 23.67 24.89
N GLN A 195 6.49 23.21 25.06
CA GLN A 195 7.66 23.80 24.39
C GLN A 195 7.75 23.39 22.91
N ALA A 196 7.27 22.19 22.57
CA ALA A 196 7.26 21.67 21.22
C ALA A 196 5.99 20.85 20.96
N CYS A 197 5.67 20.64 19.68
CA CYS A 197 4.58 19.78 19.24
C CYS A 197 5.05 18.95 18.05
N VAL A 198 4.84 17.64 18.12
CA VAL A 198 5.04 16.71 17.01
C VAL A 198 3.67 16.35 16.45
N VAL A 199 3.48 16.54 15.14
CA VAL A 199 2.21 16.25 14.46
C VAL A 199 2.40 14.99 13.62
N THR A 200 1.71 13.92 14.00
CA THR A 200 1.79 12.60 13.35
C THR A 200 0.45 12.17 12.74
N VAL A 201 -0.42 13.12 12.40
CA VAL A 201 -1.70 12.80 11.77
C VAL A 201 -1.49 12.30 10.34
N PRO A 202 -2.38 11.43 9.82
CA PRO A 202 -2.31 11.00 8.42
C PRO A 202 -2.29 12.18 7.46
N VAL A 203 -1.55 12.07 6.36
CA VAL A 203 -1.46 13.15 5.35
C VAL A 203 -2.82 13.57 4.80
N GLY A 204 -3.79 12.65 4.70
CA GLY A 204 -5.18 12.95 4.34
C GLY A 204 -5.88 13.93 5.30
N VAL A 205 -5.52 13.97 6.59
CA VAL A 205 -6.01 14.96 7.57
C VAL A 205 -5.45 16.35 7.25
N LEU A 206 -4.16 16.41 6.91
CA LEU A 206 -3.48 17.65 6.53
C LEU A 206 -4.02 18.21 5.20
N LYS A 207 -4.24 17.35 4.20
CA LYS A 207 -4.82 17.71 2.90
C LYS A 207 -6.22 18.33 3.05
N ARG A 208 -7.06 17.78 3.93
CA ARG A 208 -8.41 18.29 4.23
C ARG A 208 -8.42 19.55 5.11
N GLY A 209 -7.27 19.99 5.63
CA GLY A 209 -7.19 21.20 6.44
C GLY A 209 -7.94 21.12 7.78
N HIS A 210 -8.15 19.91 8.32
CA HIS A 210 -8.86 19.73 9.60
C HIS A 210 -8.13 20.33 10.81
N ILE A 211 -6.83 20.62 10.68
CA ILE A 211 -6.01 21.29 11.68
C ILE A 211 -5.55 22.64 11.12
N LYS A 212 -5.92 23.72 11.80
CA LYS A 212 -5.46 25.07 11.45
C LYS A 212 -4.08 25.32 12.06
N PHE A 213 -3.13 25.72 11.23
CA PHE A 213 -1.80 26.11 11.68
C PHE A 213 -1.69 27.64 11.74
N LYS A 214 -1.17 28.16 12.85
CA LYS A 214 -0.93 29.60 13.07
C LYS A 214 0.52 29.83 13.54
N PRO A 215 1.40 30.46 12.74
CA PRO A 215 1.16 30.86 11.35
C PRO A 215 0.90 29.65 10.42
N PRO A 216 0.38 29.87 9.20
CA PRO A 216 0.21 28.78 8.24
C PRO A 216 1.52 28.06 7.94
N LEU A 217 1.42 26.78 7.56
CA LEU A 217 2.58 26.02 7.08
C LEU A 217 3.21 26.72 5.86
N PRO A 218 4.55 26.73 5.72
CA PRO A 218 5.23 27.33 4.58
C PRO A 218 4.73 26.78 3.24
N PRO A 219 4.72 27.59 2.15
CA PRO A 219 4.24 27.17 0.83
C PRO A 219 4.79 25.81 0.37
N ARG A 220 6.11 25.63 0.44
CA ARG A 220 6.80 24.37 0.10
C ARG A 220 6.23 23.14 0.84
N LYS A 221 5.86 23.27 2.13
CA LYS A 221 5.25 22.17 2.88
C LYS A 221 3.83 21.88 2.41
N ARG A 222 3.05 22.92 2.11
CA ARG A 222 1.68 22.76 1.61
C ARG A 222 1.67 22.10 0.23
N GLU A 223 2.56 22.52 -0.66
CA GLU A 223 2.74 21.91 -1.98
C GLU A 223 3.12 20.43 -1.86
N ALA A 224 4.09 20.08 -1.00
CA ALA A 224 4.45 18.68 -0.76
C ALA A 224 3.27 17.86 -0.21
N ILE A 225 2.50 18.39 0.75
CA ILE A 225 1.29 17.74 1.27
C ILE A 225 0.27 17.51 0.15
N GLN A 226 0.14 18.43 -0.81
CA GLN A 226 -0.77 18.26 -1.93
C GLN A 226 -0.26 17.28 -2.98
N ALA A 227 1.06 17.23 -3.22
CA ALA A 227 1.67 16.36 -4.23
C ALA A 227 1.70 14.86 -3.85
N ILE A 228 1.89 14.51 -2.57
CA ILE A 228 1.93 13.10 -2.13
C ILE A 228 0.53 12.51 -2.23
N GLY A 229 0.37 11.34 -2.87
CA GLY A 229 -0.88 10.59 -2.89
C GLY A 229 -1.36 10.20 -1.49
N PHE A 230 -2.66 9.93 -1.34
CA PHE A 230 -3.21 9.35 -0.12
C PHE A 230 -4.17 8.23 -0.50
N GLY A 231 -3.57 7.06 -0.68
CA GLY A 231 -4.23 5.83 -1.08
C GLY A 231 -5.14 5.21 -0.03
N ALA A 232 -5.91 4.22 -0.46
CA ALA A 232 -6.78 3.43 0.39
C ALA A 232 -6.76 1.96 -0.06
N ILE A 233 -6.78 1.07 0.92
CA ILE A 233 -7.02 -0.36 0.76
C ILE A 233 -7.96 -0.75 1.87
N ASN A 234 -9.00 -1.51 1.53
CA ASN A 234 -9.87 -2.16 2.49
C ASN A 234 -9.45 -3.61 2.69
N LYS A 235 -9.79 -4.17 3.85
CA LYS A 235 -9.58 -5.58 4.15
C LYS A 235 -10.90 -6.20 4.56
N CYS A 236 -11.27 -7.29 3.89
CA CYS A 236 -12.37 -8.15 4.29
C CYS A 236 -11.81 -9.33 5.08
N VAL A 237 -12.22 -9.50 6.33
CA VAL A 237 -11.85 -10.64 7.17
C VAL A 237 -13.03 -11.61 7.21
N LEU A 238 -12.78 -12.84 6.80
CA LEU A 238 -13.77 -13.90 6.65
C LEU A 238 -13.45 -15.02 7.65
N VAL A 239 -14.37 -15.27 8.58
CA VAL A 239 -14.24 -16.32 9.60
C VAL A 239 -15.13 -17.49 9.23
N PHE A 240 -14.57 -18.70 9.24
CA PHE A 240 -15.26 -19.92 8.83
C PHE A 240 -15.34 -20.94 9.97
N PRO A 241 -16.36 -21.81 9.97
CA PRO A 241 -16.50 -22.87 10.98
C PRO A 241 -15.42 -23.96 10.87
N TYR A 242 -14.84 -24.15 9.68
CA TYR A 242 -13.71 -25.07 9.43
C TYR A 242 -12.91 -24.58 8.23
N ARG A 243 -11.64 -25.02 8.13
CA ARG A 243 -10.78 -24.76 6.98
C ARG A 243 -11.22 -25.59 5.78
N PHE A 244 -11.61 -24.93 4.69
CA PHE A 244 -11.96 -25.59 3.43
C PHE A 244 -10.93 -25.37 2.31
N TRP A 245 -9.96 -24.47 2.50
CA TRP A 245 -8.85 -24.23 1.57
C TRP A 245 -7.67 -25.17 1.86
N PRO A 246 -6.76 -25.40 0.89
CA PRO A 246 -5.53 -26.20 1.10
C PRO A 246 -4.62 -25.65 2.21
N SER A 247 -3.83 -26.52 2.85
CA SER A 247 -2.89 -26.14 3.94
C SER A 247 -1.43 -26.09 3.50
N ASP A 248 -1.16 -26.29 2.22
CA ASP A 248 0.18 -26.20 1.63
C ASP A 248 0.56 -24.77 1.21
N HIS A 249 -0.41 -23.84 1.26
CA HIS A 249 -0.23 -22.44 0.93
C HIS A 249 -1.03 -21.54 1.86
N ASP A 250 -0.44 -20.42 2.26
CA ASP A 250 -1.14 -19.38 3.03
C ASP A 250 -1.75 -18.30 2.13
N THR A 251 -1.33 -18.21 0.87
CA THR A 251 -1.78 -17.16 -0.05
C THR A 251 -2.35 -17.78 -1.31
N PHE A 252 -3.50 -17.26 -1.76
CA PHE A 252 -4.21 -17.72 -2.95
C PHE A 252 -4.51 -16.52 -3.83
N CYS A 253 -4.15 -16.61 -5.10
CA CYS A 253 -4.31 -15.55 -6.08
C CYS A 253 -5.51 -15.83 -6.98
N PHE A 254 -6.23 -14.78 -7.36
CA PHE A 254 -7.44 -14.89 -8.15
C PHE A 254 -7.41 -13.91 -9.31
N ALA A 255 -7.22 -14.43 -10.52
CA ALA A 255 -7.34 -13.66 -11.75
C ALA A 255 -8.83 -13.45 -12.03
N ASN A 256 -9.36 -12.32 -11.58
CA ASN A 256 -10.77 -11.99 -11.71
C ASN A 256 -11.22 -12.01 -13.19
N ASN A 257 -12.49 -12.34 -13.41
CA ASN A 257 -13.17 -12.27 -14.70
C ASN A 257 -13.54 -10.84 -15.11
N GLY A 258 -13.11 -9.83 -14.33
CA GLY A 258 -13.34 -8.43 -14.66
C GLY A 258 -12.67 -8.07 -15.98
N ASP A 259 -13.48 -7.96 -17.03
CA ASP A 259 -13.07 -7.43 -18.34
C ASP A 259 -12.85 -5.90 -18.28
N GLU A 260 -13.11 -5.27 -17.14
CA GLU A 260 -12.93 -3.83 -16.91
C GLU A 260 -11.89 -3.55 -15.81
N GLU A 261 -11.07 -2.52 -16.03
CA GLU A 261 -10.09 -1.97 -15.09
C GLU A 261 -10.69 -1.65 -13.70
N ALA A 262 -12.01 -1.53 -13.60
CA ALA A 262 -12.74 -1.17 -12.39
C ALA A 262 -12.76 -2.27 -11.30
N ASP A 263 -12.68 -3.55 -11.68
CA ASP A 263 -12.90 -4.67 -10.73
C ASP A 263 -11.65 -5.51 -10.43
N ARG A 264 -10.50 -5.19 -11.04
CA ARG A 264 -9.27 -5.99 -10.85
C ARG A 264 -8.77 -5.99 -9.40
N GLY A 265 -9.01 -4.90 -8.66
CA GLY A 265 -8.64 -4.78 -7.24
C GLY A 265 -9.56 -5.56 -6.30
N SER A 266 -10.69 -6.07 -6.79
CA SER A 266 -11.67 -6.81 -5.99
C SER A 266 -11.26 -8.27 -5.86
N HIS A 267 -11.03 -8.74 -4.63
CA HIS A 267 -10.86 -10.16 -4.31
C HIS A 267 -9.72 -10.88 -5.07
N PHE A 268 -8.71 -10.13 -5.53
CA PHE A 268 -7.59 -10.66 -6.32
C PHE A 268 -6.62 -11.53 -5.50
N LEU A 269 -6.67 -11.42 -4.17
CA LEU A 269 -5.79 -12.11 -3.24
C LEU A 269 -6.58 -12.55 -2.00
N TYR A 270 -6.29 -13.75 -1.53
CA TYR A 270 -6.74 -14.24 -0.23
C TYR A 270 -5.52 -14.71 0.56
N HIS A 271 -5.50 -14.40 1.84
CA HIS A 271 -4.45 -14.83 2.75
C HIS A 271 -5.04 -15.53 3.97
N SER A 272 -4.55 -16.73 4.27
CA SER A 272 -4.85 -17.49 5.47
C SER A 272 -4.17 -16.85 6.66
N TYR A 273 -4.97 -16.44 7.64
CA TYR A 273 -4.48 -15.99 8.94
C TYR A 273 -4.59 -17.10 9.99
N GLU A 274 -4.88 -18.35 9.59
CA GLU A 274 -5.19 -19.43 10.52
C GLU A 274 -4.11 -19.64 11.59
N HIS A 275 -2.84 -19.63 11.18
CA HIS A 275 -1.72 -19.86 12.07
C HIS A 275 -1.56 -18.76 13.14
N VAL A 276 -1.84 -17.50 12.79
CA VAL A 276 -1.71 -16.36 13.72
C VAL A 276 -3.01 -15.96 14.42
N ALA A 277 -4.16 -16.39 13.91
CA ALA A 277 -5.48 -16.12 14.48
C ALA A 277 -6.02 -17.28 15.34
N GLY A 278 -5.42 -18.47 15.25
CA GLY A 278 -5.83 -19.65 16.00
C GLY A 278 -7.14 -20.30 15.50
N GLY A 279 -7.52 -20.04 14.26
CA GLY A 279 -8.72 -20.63 13.66
C GLY A 279 -8.94 -20.25 12.18
N PRO A 280 -9.93 -20.85 11.49
CA PRO A 280 -10.09 -20.71 10.04
C PRO A 280 -10.50 -19.27 9.63
N VAL A 281 -9.51 -18.47 9.26
CA VAL A 281 -9.68 -17.06 8.87
C VAL A 281 -8.97 -16.78 7.55
N LEU A 282 -9.69 -16.20 6.60
CA LEU A 282 -9.13 -15.61 5.38
C LEU A 282 -9.23 -14.09 5.44
N GLY A 283 -8.18 -13.39 5.03
CA GLY A 283 -8.25 -11.96 4.72
C GLY A 283 -8.13 -11.73 3.22
N ALA A 284 -8.98 -10.88 2.68
CA ALA A 284 -8.94 -10.43 1.30
C ALA A 284 -8.75 -8.92 1.26
N PRO A 285 -7.61 -8.40 0.77
CA PRO A 285 -7.51 -6.99 0.44
C PRO A 285 -8.40 -6.65 -0.75
N SER A 286 -8.90 -5.43 -0.76
CA SER A 286 -9.58 -4.82 -1.90
C SER A 286 -9.09 -3.38 -2.01
N SER A 287 -8.55 -3.03 -3.18
CA SER A 287 -8.04 -1.71 -3.53
C SER A 287 -8.98 -1.01 -4.49
#